data_AF-A0A971X4F5-F1
#
_entry.id   AF-A0A971X4F5-F1
#
_cell.length_a   1.000
_cell.length_b   1.000
_cell.length_c   1.000
_cell.angle_alpha   90.00
_cell.angle_beta   90.00
_cell.angle_gamma   90.00
#
_symmetry.space_group_name_H-M   'P 1'
#
loop_
_entity.id
_entity.type
_entity.pdbx_description
1 polymer ?
#
loop_
_entity_poly.entity_id
_entity_poly.type
_entity_poly.pdbx_seq_one_letter_code
_entity_poly.pdbx_strand_id
1 'polypeptide(L)'
;MKCPNCDFIEKDEAFGQPPTCPKCGAIYEKALRVRQLKELHLKKLKAAAEKKAQEQPAQQQAAEKQEAVEPPAEPEEVKVQPGMAASISAGIAEARAERQREADEIANRVTSNVVITDVQIPFWPLVWLMIKLAVAAAPAAIVFTFVLSVLGEIMRGI
;
A
#
# COMPACT_ATOMS: atom_id res chain seq x y z
N MET A 1 9.53 33.87 2.39
CA MET A 1 9.89 32.52 2.93
C MET A 1 10.09 31.55 1.76
N LYS A 2 10.96 30.53 1.87
CA LYS A 2 11.16 29.52 0.80
C LYS A 2 10.01 28.52 0.81
N CYS A 3 9.35 28.31 -0.33
CA CYS A 3 8.33 27.27 -0.46
C CYS A 3 8.96 25.88 -0.26
N PRO A 4 8.51 25.07 0.72
CA PRO A 4 9.09 23.75 0.97
C PRO A 4 8.82 22.72 -0.14
N ASN A 5 7.93 23.01 -1.09
CA ASN A 5 7.58 22.10 -2.19
C ASN A 5 8.35 22.39 -3.48
N CYS A 6 8.63 23.66 -3.79
CA CYS A 6 9.24 24.05 -5.06
C CYS A 6 10.43 25.02 -4.93
N ASP A 7 10.91 25.23 -3.69
CA ASP A 7 12.02 26.13 -3.31
C ASP A 7 11.90 27.57 -3.83
N PHE A 8 10.70 27.97 -4.24
CA PHE A 8 10.42 29.31 -4.71
C PHE A 8 10.56 30.31 -3.57
N ILE A 9 11.34 31.37 -3.79
CA ILE A 9 11.54 32.47 -2.85
C ILE A 9 10.67 33.62 -3.33
N GLU A 10 9.59 33.88 -2.61
CA GLU A 10 8.70 34.99 -2.90
C GLU A 10 9.15 36.23 -2.13
N LYS A 11 9.25 37.37 -2.82
CA LYS A 11 9.68 38.67 -2.27
C LYS A 11 8.52 39.55 -1.79
N ASP A 12 7.28 39.26 -2.18
CA ASP A 12 6.14 40.16 -1.95
C ASP A 12 4.99 39.46 -1.20
N GLU A 13 4.49 40.12 -0.16
CA GLU A 13 3.75 39.56 0.99
C GLU A 13 2.25 39.27 0.77
N ALA A 14 1.79 39.11 -0.47
CA ALA A 14 0.37 38.90 -0.75
C ALA A 14 -0.01 37.41 -0.73
N PHE A 15 0.07 36.76 0.43
CA PHE A 15 -0.52 35.44 0.63
C PHE A 15 -2.03 35.60 0.82
N GLY A 16 -2.82 35.20 -0.19
CA GLY A 16 -4.26 35.02 -0.03
C GLY A 16 -4.58 34.09 1.15
N GLN A 17 -5.79 34.18 1.71
CA GLN A 17 -6.25 33.24 2.74
C GLN A 17 -6.98 32.09 2.04
N PRO A 18 -6.45 30.85 2.04
CA PRO A 18 -5.26 30.33 2.73
C PRO A 18 -3.92 30.51 1.95
N PRO A 19 -2.76 30.54 2.64
CA PRO A 19 -1.46 30.79 2.03
C PRO A 19 -1.06 29.65 1.09
N THR A 20 -1.26 29.85 -0.20
CA THR A 20 -0.85 28.95 -1.29
C THR A 20 0.33 29.53 -2.05
N CYS A 21 1.32 28.69 -2.35
CA CYS A 21 2.41 29.11 -3.25
C CYS A 21 1.86 29.30 -4.67
N PRO A 22 2.08 30.43 -5.36
CA PRO A 22 1.52 30.63 -6.70
C PRO A 22 2.22 29.81 -7.78
N LYS A 23 3.45 29.34 -7.53
CA LYS A 23 4.16 28.49 -8.50
C LYS A 23 3.64 27.06 -8.52
N CYS A 24 3.32 26.48 -7.37
CA CYS A 24 2.96 25.06 -7.25
C CYS A 24 1.58 24.79 -6.66
N GLY A 25 0.84 25.82 -6.25
CA GLY A 25 -0.49 25.70 -5.63
C GLY A 25 -0.49 25.02 -4.26
N ALA A 26 0.66 24.67 -3.71
CA ALA A 26 0.73 23.96 -2.43
C ALA A 26 0.30 24.90 -1.29
N ILE A 27 -0.67 24.44 -0.49
CA ILE A 27 -1.06 25.05 0.77
C ILE A 27 0.10 24.86 1.75
N TYR A 28 0.68 25.96 2.22
CA TYR A 28 1.93 25.95 2.99
C TYR A 28 1.82 25.07 4.25
N GLU A 29 0.66 25.11 4.92
CA GLU A 29 0.39 24.32 6.12
C GLU A 29 0.38 22.81 5.86
N LYS A 30 -0.23 22.36 4.75
CA LYS A 30 -0.21 20.94 4.37
C LYS A 30 1.21 20.48 4.03
N ALA A 31 1.98 21.31 3.32
CA ALA A 31 3.36 20.98 2.95
C ALA A 31 4.28 20.83 4.18
N LEU A 32 4.08 21.66 5.21
CA LEU A 32 4.80 21.55 6.48
C LEU A 32 4.50 20.25 7.22
N ARG A 33 3.21 19.87 7.34
CA ARG A 33 2.81 18.62 8.02
C ARG A 33 3.40 17.38 7.34
N VAL A 34 3.44 17.36 5.99
CA VAL A 34 4.03 16.24 5.25
C VAL A 34 5.53 16.11 5.51
N ARG A 35 6.29 17.22 5.58
CA ARG A 35 7.71 17.18 5.94
C ARG A 35 7.93 16.65 7.36
N GLN A 36 7.14 17.13 8.33
CA GLN A 36 7.24 16.66 9.72
C GLN A 36 6.98 15.15 9.84
N LEU A 37 5.97 14.63 9.13
CA LEU A 37 5.69 13.19 9.10
C LEU A 37 6.84 12.39 8.48
N LYS A 38 7.43 12.88 7.40
CA LYS A 38 8.57 12.24 6.74
C LYS A 38 9.79 12.18 7.64
N GLU A 39 10.08 13.26 8.37
CA GLU A 39 11.18 13.30 9.36
C GLU A 39 10.93 12.34 10.53
N LEU A 40 9.71 12.27 11.05
CA LEU A 40 9.35 11.30 12.09
C LEU A 40 9.51 9.86 11.62
N HIS A 41 9.08 9.55 10.39
CA HIS A 41 9.29 8.23 9.79
C HIS A 41 10.77 7.91 9.65
N LEU A 42 11.59 8.84 9.16
CA LEU A 42 13.02 8.65 9.01
C LEU A 42 13.69 8.40 10.37
N LYS A 43 13.30 9.14 11.42
CA LYS A 43 13.78 8.93 12.79
C LYS A 43 13.39 7.55 13.33
N LYS A 44 12.15 7.11 13.11
CA LYS A 44 11.70 5.76 13.50
C LYS A 44 12.48 4.66 12.80
N LEU A 45 12.75 4.81 11.50
CA LEU A 45 13.53 3.86 10.72
C LEU A 45 14.98 3.77 11.20
N LYS A 46 15.62 4.92 11.49
CA LYS A 46 16.97 4.96 12.06
C LYS A 46 17.04 4.30 13.44
N ALA A 47 16.11 4.63 14.33
CA ALA A 47 16.04 4.00 15.66
C ALA A 47 15.79 2.48 15.58
N ALA A 48 14.98 2.02 14.62
CA ALA A 48 14.77 0.59 14.39
C ALA A 48 16.02 -0.11 13.83
N ALA A 49 16.77 0.55 12.96
CA ALA A 49 18.03 0.03 12.43
C ALA A 49 19.11 -0.06 13.52
N GLU A 50 19.22 0.96 14.38
CA GLU A 50 20.16 0.97 15.52
C GLU A 50 19.86 -0.15 16.52
N LYS A 51 18.57 -0.37 16.85
CA LYS A 51 18.16 -1.50 17.70
C LYS A 51 18.56 -2.85 17.11
N LYS A 52 18.32 -3.06 15.81
CA LYS A 52 18.73 -4.28 15.10
C LYS A 52 20.25 -4.48 15.09
N ALA A 53 21.02 -3.40 14.96
CA ALA A 53 22.48 -3.45 14.99
C ALA A 53 23.03 -3.81 16.40
N GLN A 54 22.33 -3.43 17.47
CA GLN A 54 22.72 -3.79 18.84
C GLN A 54 22.34 -5.24 19.23
N GLU A 55 21.31 -5.83 18.63
CA GLU A 55 20.88 -7.21 18.95
C GLU A 55 21.65 -8.29 18.17
N GLN A 56 22.20 -7.98 16.99
CA GLN A 56 22.97 -8.94 16.17
C GLN A 56 24.30 -9.45 16.78
N PRO A 57 25.12 -8.68 17.50
CA PRO A 57 26.41 -9.19 18.01
C PRO A 57 26.25 -10.26 19.10
N ALA A 58 25.10 -10.33 19.79
CA ALA A 58 24.87 -11.33 20.82
C ALA A 58 24.48 -12.73 20.28
N GLN A 59 23.89 -12.80 19.07
CA GLN A 59 23.49 -14.08 18.46
C GLN A 59 24.62 -14.75 17.67
N GLN A 60 25.58 -13.98 17.14
CA GLN A 60 26.70 -14.55 16.39
C GLN A 60 27.74 -15.23 17.29
N GLN A 61 27.90 -14.79 18.55
CA GLN A 61 28.82 -15.43 19.50
C GLN A 61 28.26 -16.73 20.13
N ALA A 62 26.97 -17.02 19.96
CA ALA A 62 26.38 -18.28 20.40
C ALA A 62 26.50 -19.40 19.35
N ALA A 63 26.78 -19.06 18.09
CA ALA A 63 26.90 -20.04 17.00
C ALA A 63 28.33 -20.57 16.79
N GLU A 64 29.38 -19.83 17.19
CA GLU A 64 30.77 -20.22 16.94
C GLU A 64 31.37 -21.16 18.02
N LYS A 65 30.64 -21.44 19.11
CA LYS A 65 31.07 -22.37 20.17
C LYS A 65 30.47 -23.78 20.04
N GLN A 66 30.21 -24.23 18.82
CA GLN A 66 29.80 -25.60 18.49
C GLN A 66 30.55 -26.14 17.26
N GLU A 67 31.87 -25.98 17.20
CA GLU A 67 32.69 -26.68 16.20
C GLU A 67 33.99 -27.17 16.84
N ALA A 68 33.88 -28.20 17.70
CA ALA A 68 34.96 -29.12 18.05
C ALA A 68 34.41 -30.21 19.00
N VAL A 69 33.53 -31.09 18.49
CA VAL A 69 33.34 -32.42 19.10
C VAL A 69 33.41 -33.45 17.98
N GLU A 70 34.52 -34.17 18.01
CA GLU A 70 34.89 -35.34 17.23
C GLU A 70 33.75 -36.38 17.21
N PRO A 71 33.49 -37.08 16.09
CA PRO A 71 32.39 -38.04 16.00
C PRO A 71 32.70 -39.32 16.79
N PRO A 72 31.91 -39.68 17.84
CA PRO A 72 31.93 -41.02 18.39
C PRO A 72 30.97 -41.92 17.60
N ALA A 73 31.40 -43.16 17.48
CA ALA A 73 30.77 -44.24 16.78
C ALA A 73 29.35 -44.57 17.30
N GLU A 74 28.55 -45.08 16.35
CA GLU A 74 27.38 -45.96 16.49
C GLU A 74 26.11 -45.43 17.21
N PRO A 75 24.92 -45.58 16.58
CA PRO A 75 23.68 -45.04 17.11
C PRO A 75 23.12 -45.93 18.23
N GLU A 76 23.15 -45.44 19.47
CA GLU A 76 22.23 -45.93 20.51
C GLU A 76 20.83 -45.34 20.30
N GLU A 77 19.86 -46.23 20.11
CA GLU A 77 18.45 -45.96 19.91
C GLU A 77 17.83 -45.40 21.21
N VAL A 78 17.83 -44.07 21.36
CA VAL A 78 17.15 -43.40 22.47
C VAL A 78 15.64 -43.49 22.28
N LYS A 79 15.02 -44.47 22.96
CA LYS A 79 13.57 -44.54 23.18
C LYS A 79 13.09 -43.30 23.94
N VAL A 80 12.66 -42.29 23.20
CA VAL A 80 11.92 -41.14 23.75
C VAL A 80 10.57 -41.65 24.24
N GLN A 81 10.32 -41.51 25.55
CA GLN A 81 9.07 -41.94 26.18
C GLN A 81 7.88 -41.13 25.61
N PRO A 82 6.78 -41.80 25.19
CA PRO A 82 5.68 -41.19 24.44
C PRO A 82 4.72 -40.30 25.25
N GLY A 83 5.05 -39.95 26.50
CA GLY A 83 4.10 -39.27 27.42
C GLY A 83 4.09 -37.74 27.38
N MET A 84 5.17 -37.08 26.96
CA MET A 84 5.30 -35.61 27.03
C MET A 84 5.21 -34.89 25.67
N ALA A 85 5.28 -35.62 24.56
CA ALA A 85 5.18 -35.03 23.22
C ALA A 85 3.75 -34.53 22.92
N ALA A 86 2.72 -35.17 23.49
CA ALA A 86 1.32 -34.87 23.20
C ALA A 86 0.84 -33.54 23.80
N SER A 87 1.37 -33.10 24.95
CA SER A 87 0.95 -31.85 25.61
C SER A 87 1.57 -30.61 24.98
N ILE A 88 2.80 -30.70 24.47
CA ILE A 88 3.47 -29.60 23.77
C ILE A 88 2.87 -29.43 22.36
N SER A 89 2.54 -30.52 21.66
CA SER A 89 1.90 -30.45 20.35
C SER A 89 0.47 -29.87 20.40
N ALA A 90 -0.26 -30.11 21.51
CA ALA A 90 -1.58 -29.52 21.71
C ALA A 90 -1.50 -28.00 21.90
N GLY A 91 -0.58 -27.51 22.73
CA GLY A 91 -0.39 -26.06 22.94
C GLY A 91 0.10 -25.31 21.70
N ILE A 92 0.94 -25.94 20.86
CA ILE A 92 1.40 -25.33 19.59
C ILE A 92 0.26 -25.30 18.54
N ALA A 93 -0.66 -26.26 18.57
CA ALA A 93 -1.83 -26.26 17.69
C ALA A 93 -2.84 -25.15 18.06
N GLU A 94 -3.10 -24.95 19.36
CA GLU A 94 -3.96 -23.86 19.85
C GLU A 94 -3.37 -22.48 19.55
N ALA A 95 -2.07 -22.28 19.78
CA ALA A 95 -1.41 -21.00 19.50
C ALA A 95 -1.39 -20.64 18.00
N ARG A 96 -1.42 -21.63 17.09
CA ARG A 96 -1.55 -21.38 15.65
C ARG A 96 -2.98 -21.01 15.25
N ALA A 97 -3.98 -21.60 15.89
CA ALA A 97 -5.38 -21.28 15.62
C ALA A 97 -5.75 -19.84 16.05
N GLU A 98 -5.21 -19.36 17.17
CA GLU A 98 -5.38 -17.96 17.59
C GLU A 98 -4.70 -16.99 16.62
N ARG A 99 -3.45 -17.24 16.21
CA ARG A 99 -2.75 -16.38 15.23
C ARG A 99 -3.44 -16.36 13.87
N GLN A 100 -4.08 -17.43 13.45
CA GLN A 100 -4.84 -17.46 12.20
C GLN A 100 -6.10 -16.58 12.29
N ARG A 101 -6.82 -16.60 13.42
CA ARG A 101 -7.96 -15.70 13.64
C ARG A 101 -7.56 -14.23 13.65
N GLU A 102 -6.43 -13.90 14.26
CA GLU A 102 -5.89 -12.53 14.23
C GLU A 102 -5.47 -12.12 12.81
N ALA A 103 -4.86 -13.02 12.04
CA ALA A 103 -4.47 -12.74 10.64
C ALA A 103 -5.70 -12.51 9.73
N ASP A 104 -6.76 -13.29 9.91
CA ASP A 104 -8.01 -13.13 9.15
C ASP A 104 -8.75 -11.84 9.52
N GLU A 105 -8.71 -11.42 10.79
CA GLU A 105 -9.27 -10.13 11.21
C GLU A 105 -8.51 -8.95 10.58
N ILE A 106 -7.18 -9.03 10.52
CA ILE A 106 -6.34 -8.01 9.87
C ILE A 106 -6.61 -7.97 8.37
N ALA A 107 -6.73 -9.12 7.71
CA ALA A 107 -7.08 -9.20 6.29
C ALA A 107 -8.44 -8.55 6.00
N ASN A 108 -9.43 -8.77 6.86
CA ASN A 108 -10.76 -8.19 6.70
C ASN A 108 -10.79 -6.67 6.98
N ARG A 109 -9.95 -6.17 7.89
CA ARG A 109 -9.78 -4.72 8.08
C ARG A 109 -9.11 -4.05 6.88
N VAL A 110 -8.21 -4.74 6.17
CA VAL A 110 -7.58 -4.21 4.94
C VAL A 110 -8.57 -4.14 3.76
N THR A 111 -9.62 -4.97 3.77
CA THR A 111 -10.74 -4.87 2.81
C THR A 111 -11.82 -3.86 3.21
N SER A 112 -11.63 -3.10 4.29
CA SER A 112 -12.55 -2.00 4.61
C SER A 112 -12.58 -0.99 3.46
N ASN A 113 -13.79 -0.71 2.99
CA ASN A 113 -14.08 0.15 1.85
C ASN A 113 -13.45 1.54 2.07
N VAL A 114 -12.26 1.75 1.50
CA VAL A 114 -11.61 3.05 1.49
C VAL A 114 -12.39 3.91 0.51
N VAL A 115 -13.42 4.59 1.01
CA VAL A 115 -14.11 5.63 0.26
C VAL A 115 -13.15 6.79 0.14
N ILE A 116 -12.44 6.84 -0.99
CA ILE A 116 -11.63 8.00 -1.37
C ILE A 116 -12.63 9.12 -1.70
N THR A 117 -13.01 9.89 -0.68
CA THR A 117 -14.04 10.95 -0.76
C THR A 117 -13.58 12.22 -1.47
N ASP A 118 -12.40 12.23 -2.11
CA ASP A 118 -11.94 13.41 -2.81
C ASP A 118 -10.97 13.04 -3.94
N VAL A 119 -11.53 12.58 -5.06
CA VAL A 119 -10.77 12.53 -6.32
C VAL A 119 -10.93 13.89 -6.99
N GLN A 120 -9.98 14.80 -6.74
CA GLN A 120 -9.85 16.03 -7.51
C GLN A 120 -9.44 15.69 -8.95
N ILE A 121 -10.43 15.45 -9.81
CA ILE A 121 -10.21 15.34 -11.25
C ILE A 121 -10.22 16.75 -11.84
N PRO A 122 -9.11 17.25 -12.40
CA PRO A 122 -9.12 18.56 -13.05
C PRO A 122 -10.11 18.58 -14.23
N PHE A 123 -10.71 19.75 -14.47
CA PHE A 123 -11.77 19.92 -15.47
C PHE A 123 -11.35 19.51 -16.90
N TRP A 124 -10.12 19.85 -17.29
CA TRP A 124 -9.65 19.63 -18.66
C TRP A 124 -9.56 18.15 -19.08
N PRO A 125 -8.98 17.24 -18.28
CA PRO A 125 -9.01 15.81 -18.57
C PRO A 125 -10.42 15.23 -18.69
N LEU A 126 -11.39 15.74 -17.92
CA LEU A 126 -12.78 15.30 -17.99
C LEU A 126 -13.42 15.70 -19.33
N VAL A 127 -13.20 16.94 -19.79
CA VAL A 127 -13.66 17.41 -21.10
C VAL A 127 -13.00 16.60 -22.23
N TRP A 128 -11.71 16.37 -22.14
CA TRP A 128 -10.99 15.60 -23.16
C TRP A 128 -11.47 14.15 -23.24
N LEU A 129 -11.81 13.55 -22.10
CA LEU A 129 -12.44 12.23 -22.03
C LEU A 129 -13.81 12.25 -22.72
N MET A 130 -14.66 13.23 -22.41
CA MET A 130 -15.99 13.36 -23.04
C MET A 130 -15.90 13.48 -24.57
N ILE A 131 -14.96 14.28 -25.09
CA ILE A 131 -14.75 14.44 -26.53
C ILE A 131 -14.30 13.11 -27.15
N LYS A 132 -13.35 12.42 -26.55
CA LYS A 132 -12.88 11.12 -27.04
C LYS A 132 -13.99 10.07 -27.03
N LEU A 133 -14.80 10.05 -25.96
CA LEU A 133 -15.92 9.13 -25.85
C LEU A 133 -16.96 9.39 -26.95
N ALA A 134 -17.26 10.66 -27.23
CA ALA A 134 -18.19 11.05 -28.30
C ALA A 134 -17.67 10.65 -29.69
N VAL A 135 -16.39 10.91 -29.98
CA VAL A 135 -15.77 10.51 -31.27
C VAL A 135 -15.71 8.99 -31.39
N ALA A 136 -15.42 8.28 -30.30
CA ALA A 136 -15.43 6.81 -30.27
C ALA A 136 -16.84 6.22 -30.48
N ALA A 137 -17.90 6.95 -30.13
CA ALA A 137 -19.29 6.53 -30.35
C ALA A 137 -19.79 6.74 -31.78
N ALA A 138 -19.08 7.53 -32.61
CA ALA A 138 -19.50 7.85 -33.97
C ALA A 138 -19.72 6.61 -34.87
N PRO A 139 -18.85 5.58 -34.88
CA PRO A 139 -19.07 4.38 -35.70
C PRO A 139 -20.33 3.61 -35.28
N ALA A 140 -20.61 3.54 -33.98
CA ALA A 140 -21.80 2.86 -33.46
C ALA A 140 -23.08 3.59 -33.90
N ALA A 141 -23.08 4.92 -33.88
CA ALA A 141 -24.21 5.72 -34.35
C ALA A 141 -24.50 5.48 -35.85
N ILE A 142 -23.47 5.38 -36.70
CA ILE A 142 -23.64 5.12 -38.14
C ILE A 142 -24.27 3.75 -38.39
N VAL A 143 -23.81 2.71 -37.69
CA VAL A 143 -24.39 1.37 -37.82
C VAL A 143 -25.84 1.36 -37.34
N PHE A 144 -26.11 2.05 -36.22
CA PHE A 144 -27.45 2.14 -35.66
C PHE A 144 -28.44 2.84 -36.61
N THR A 145 -28.05 3.97 -37.20
CA THR A 145 -28.91 4.67 -38.17
C THR A 145 -29.15 3.85 -39.43
N PHE A 146 -28.14 3.11 -39.90
CA PHE A 146 -28.30 2.21 -41.03
C PHE A 146 -29.33 1.10 -40.75
N VAL A 147 -29.22 0.44 -39.58
CA VAL A 147 -30.16 -0.61 -39.17
C VAL A 147 -31.59 -0.07 -39.06
N LEU A 148 -31.78 1.09 -38.45
CA LEU A 148 -33.10 1.72 -38.35
C LEU A 148 -33.67 2.09 -39.73
N SER A 149 -32.84 2.56 -40.65
CA SER A 149 -33.29 2.88 -42.02
C SER A 149 -33.77 1.64 -42.76
N VAL A 150 -33.05 0.51 -42.64
CA VAL A 150 -33.43 -0.76 -43.26
C VAL A 150 -34.72 -1.30 -42.65
N LEU A 151 -34.83 -1.30 -41.32
CA LEU A 151 -36.05 -1.72 -40.62
C LEU A 151 -37.27 -0.85 -40.99
N GLY A 152 -37.07 0.46 -41.14
CA GLY A 152 -38.11 1.40 -41.54
C GLY A 152 -38.66 1.12 -42.93
N GLU A 153 -37.78 0.85 -43.90
CA GLU A 153 -38.18 0.47 -45.27
C GLU A 153 -38.96 -0.86 -45.29
N ILE A 154 -38.53 -1.86 -44.50
CA ILE A 154 -39.24 -3.14 -44.40
C ILE A 154 -40.65 -2.95 -43.81
N MET A 155 -40.78 -2.18 -42.73
CA MET A 155 -42.09 -1.92 -42.12
C MET A 155 -43.02 -1.07 -43.00
N ARG A 156 -42.46 -0.21 -43.86
CA ARG A 156 -43.25 0.63 -44.77
C ARG A 156 -43.72 -0.14 -46.02
N GLY A 157 -43.02 -1.20 -46.39
CA GLY A 157 -43.33 -2.04 -47.56
C GLY A 157 -44.29 -3.21 -47.30
N ILE A 158 -44.59 -3.52 -46.04
CA ILE A 158 -45.62 -4.48 -45.60
C ILE A 158 -46.93 -3.74 -45.36
#